data_AF-A0A925SWR7-F1
#
_entry.id   AF-A0A925SWR7-F1
#
_cell.length_a   1.000
_cell.length_b   1.000
_cell.length_c   1.000
_cell.angle_alpha   90.00
_cell.angle_beta   90.00
_cell.angle_gamma   90.00
#
_symmetry.space_group_name_H-M   'P 1'
#
loop_
_entity.id
_entity.type
_entity.pdbx_description
1 polymer ?
#
loop_
_entity_poly.entity_id
_entity_poly.type
_entity_poly.pdbx_seq_one_letter_code
_entity_poly.pdbx_strand_id
1 'polypeptide(L)' 'MNVIGLTGGIGSGKTTVATRFAALGASVVDTDDISRSLTAACFRPD' A
#
# COMPACT_ATOMS: atom_id res chain seq x y z
N MET A 1 -11.80 15.92 1.38
CA MET A 1 -10.88 14.85 0.94
C MET A 1 -11.33 13.57 1.61
N ASN A 2 -11.57 12.51 0.84
CA ASN A 2 -12.13 11.27 1.35
C ASN A 2 -11.00 10.23 1.47
N VAL A 3 -10.86 9.63 2.65
CA VAL A 3 -9.89 8.57 2.91
C VAL A 3 -10.64 7.27 3.11
N ILE A 4 -10.25 6.24 2.36
CA ILE A 4 -10.91 4.92 2.39
C ILE A 4 -9.86 3.89 2.78
N GLY A 5 -10.11 3.14 3.86
CA GLY A 5 -9.28 2.03 4.27
C GLY A 5 -9.63 0.75 3.51
N LEU A 6 -8.63 0.07 2.96
CA LEU A 6 -8.80 -1.21 2.28
C LEU A 6 -8.20 -2.33 3.14
N THR A 7 -9.04 -3.26 3.60
CA THR A 7 -8.64 -4.37 4.47
C THR A 7 -9.05 -5.72 3.87
N GLY A 8 -8.52 -6.82 4.41
CA GLY A 8 -8.79 -8.17 3.93
C GLY A 8 -7.55 -9.08 4.00
N GLY A 9 -7.77 -10.40 4.00
CA GLY A 9 -6.70 -11.41 4.09
C GLY A 9 -5.82 -11.51 2.83
N ILE A 10 -4.81 -12.38 2.89
CA ILE A 10 -3.97 -12.71 1.72
C ILE A 10 -4.86 -13.31 0.62
N GLY A 11 -4.64 -12.90 -0.63
CA GLY A 11 -5.45 -13.36 -1.76
C GLY A 11 -6.85 -12.73 -1.88
N SER A 12 -7.25 -11.80 -1.00
CA SER A 12 -8.59 -11.19 -1.06
C SER A 12 -8.78 -10.12 -2.15
N GLY A 13 -7.76 -9.86 -2.97
CA GLY A 13 -7.86 -8.91 -4.08
C GLY A 13 -7.69 -7.43 -3.72
N LYS A 14 -7.16 -7.09 -2.53
CA LYS A 14 -6.90 -5.68 -2.13
C LYS A 14 -6.10 -4.92 -3.18
N THR A 15 -4.98 -5.49 -3.63
CA THR A 15 -4.12 -4.87 -4.66
C THR A 15 -4.93 -4.57 -5.94
N THR A 16 -5.81 -5.48 -6.37
CA THR A 16 -6.68 -5.27 -7.53
C THR A 16 -7.62 -4.08 -7.34
N VAL A 17 -8.22 -3.94 -6.16
CA VAL A 17 -9.11 -2.81 -5.85
C VAL A 17 -8.33 -1.50 -5.78
N ALA A 18 -7.16 -1.50 -5.14
CA ALA A 18 -6.27 -0.34 -5.08
C ALA A 18 -5.86 0.14 -6.49
N THR A 19 -5.47 -0.78 -7.38
CA THR A 19 -5.14 -0.46 -8.77
C THR A 19 -6.32 0.15 -9.53
N ARG A 20 -7.54 -0.34 -9.30
CA ARG A 20 -8.75 0.24 -9.91
C ARG A 20 -9.03 1.64 -9.39
N PHE A 21 -8.85 1.89 -8.09
CA PHE A 21 -8.98 3.25 -7.55
C PHE A 21 -7.92 4.19 -8.13
N ALA A 22 -6.67 3.74 -8.28
CA ALA A 22 -5.62 4.51 -8.94
C ALA A 22 -5.99 4.87 -10.38
N ALA A 23 -6.54 3.92 -11.14
CA ALA A 23 -7.00 4.16 -12.52
C ALA A 23 -8.15 5.19 -12.61
N LEU A 24 -8.90 5.38 -11.54
CA LEU A 24 -9.94 6.41 -11.42
C LEU A 24 -9.41 7.76 -10.89
N GLY A 25 -8.10 7.88 -10.67
CA GLY A 25 -7.44 9.10 -10.21
C GLY A 25 -7.28 9.21 -8.69
N ALA A 26 -7.54 8.16 -7.93
CA ALA A 26 -7.27 8.16 -6.49
C ALA A 26 -5.78 7.96 -6.19
N SER A 27 -5.25 8.68 -5.21
CA SER A 27 -3.93 8.39 -4.65
C SER A 27 -4.00 7.13 -3.79
N VAL A 28 -3.14 6.15 -4.08
CA VAL A 28 -3.02 4.91 -3.31
C VAL A 28 -1.86 5.04 -2.33
N VAL A 29 -2.11 4.69 -1.07
CA VAL A 29 -1.09 4.58 -0.02
C VAL A 29 -0.98 3.11 0.35
N ASP A 30 0.15 2.49 0.05
CA ASP A 30 0.43 1.08 0.39
C ASP A 30 1.35 1.01 1.62
N THR A 31 0.79 0.53 2.73
CA THR A 31 1.49 0.44 4.01
C THR A 31 2.59 -0.62 4.01
N ASP A 32 2.45 -1.70 3.23
CA ASP A 32 3.44 -2.77 3.17
C ASP A 32 4.69 -2.28 2.43
N ASP A 33 4.51 -1.52 1.35
CA ASP A 33 5.59 -0.91 0.59
C ASP A 33 6.33 0.15 1.43
N ILE A 34 5.59 1.00 2.15
CA ILE A 34 6.17 1.98 3.08
C ILE A 34 6.98 1.27 4.17
N SER A 35 6.43 0.23 4.80
CA SER A 35 7.13 -0.52 5.86
C SER A 35 8.41 -1.17 5.34
N ARG A 36 8.36 -1.74 4.14
CA ARG A 36 9.54 -2.33 3.48
C ARG A 36 10.60 -1.28 3.17
N SER A 37 10.20 -0.14 2.63
CA SER A 37 11.09 0.99 2.32
C SER A 37 11.79 1.51 3.59
N LEU A 38 11.03 1.72 4.66
CA LEU A 38 11.56 2.17 5.95
C LEU A 38 12.52 1.15 6.55
N THR A 39 12.18 -0.14 6.48
CA THR A 39 13.04 -1.22 7.00
C THR A 39 14.34 -1.32 6.18
N ALA A 40 14.25 -1.23 4.85
CA ALA A 40 15.42 -1.24 3.98
C ALA A 40 16.32 -0.01 4.20
N ALA A 41 15.75 1.18 4.41
CA ALA A 41 16.48 2.40 4.69
C ALA A 41 17.14 2.39 6.09
N CYS A 42 16.53 1.72 7.06
CA CYS A 42 17.04 1.62 8.44
C CYS A 42 18.06 0.49 8.61
N PHE A 43 18.15 -0.46 7.67
CA PHE A 43 19.14 -1.53 7.73
C PHE A 43 20.53 -0.96 7.42
N ARG A 44 21.27 -0.62 8.49
CA ARG A 44 22.65 -0.15 8.46
C ARG A 44 23.55 -1.34 8.84
N PRO A 45 24.29 -1.94 7.88
CA PRO A 45 25.11 -3.13 8.13
C PRO A 45 26.51 -2.80 8.67
N ASP A 46 26.62 -1.78 9.53
CA ASP A 46 27.82 -1.46 10.32
C ASP A 46 27.85 -2.23 11.66
#